data_AF-A0A7S1VJN3-F1
#
_entry.id   AF-A0A7S1VJN3-F1
#
_cell.length_a   1.000
_cell.length_b   1.000
_cell.length_c   1.000
_cell.angle_alpha   90.00
_cell.angle_beta   90.00
_cell.angle_gamma   90.00
#
_symmetry.space_group_name_H-M   'P 1'
#
loop_
_entity.id
_entity.type
_entity.pdbx_description
1 polymer ?
#
loop_
_entity_poly.entity_id
_entity_poly.type
_entity_poly.pdbx_seq_one_letter_code
_entity_poly.pdbx_strand_id
1 'polypeptide(L)'
;QRLTPTSLVRMIRPGVARLVVEEGKAILYHCIENSRVFHETPLSPLEFELDDAPSIELLVSTEAPHWIQVHDLMHDTPEDKIEIAQSLYDEGILDVLWTDEPKRKKRR
;
A
#
# COMPACT_ATOMS: atom_id res chain seq x y z
N GLN A 1 10.81 -7.64 1.62
CA GLN A 1 11.59 -6.96 2.69
C GLN A 1 10.60 -6.58 3.77
N ARG A 2 10.92 -6.76 5.06
CA ARG A 2 9.94 -6.58 6.12
C ARG A 2 9.80 -5.11 6.53
N LEU A 3 8.58 -4.58 6.51
CA LEU A 3 8.27 -3.24 6.99
C LEU A 3 8.27 -3.18 8.52
N THR A 4 8.48 -1.97 9.04
CA THR A 4 8.45 -1.66 10.47
C THR A 4 7.43 -0.56 10.75
N PRO A 5 6.99 -0.35 12.00
CA PRO A 5 6.07 0.74 12.34
C PRO A 5 6.56 2.14 11.92
N THR A 6 7.86 2.36 11.85
CA THR A 6 8.47 3.65 11.46
C THR A 6 8.68 3.79 9.96
N SER A 7 8.35 2.77 9.17
CA SER A 7 8.46 2.82 7.71
C SER A 7 7.47 3.85 7.17
N LEU A 8 7.94 4.73 6.29
CA LEU A 8 7.12 5.73 5.61
C LEU A 8 6.63 5.13 4.29
N VAL A 9 5.32 5.08 4.14
CA VAL A 9 4.63 4.41 3.03
C VAL A 9 3.64 5.34 2.32
N ARG A 10 3.33 5.03 1.07
CA ARG A 10 2.25 5.65 0.27
C ARG A 10 1.90 4.77 -0.93
N MET A 11 0.77 5.01 -1.58
CA MET A 11 0.47 4.37 -2.86
C MET A 11 1.48 4.79 -3.94
N ILE A 12 1.86 3.85 -4.81
CA ILE A 12 2.85 4.11 -5.88
C ILE A 12 2.45 5.22 -6.85
N ARG A 13 1.14 5.41 -7.07
CA ARG A 13 0.56 6.50 -7.86
C ARG A 13 -0.93 6.69 -7.51
N PRO A 14 -1.49 7.90 -7.70
CA PRO A 14 -2.92 8.13 -7.52
C PRO A 14 -3.76 7.22 -8.43
N GLY A 15 -4.89 6.73 -7.90
CA GLY A 15 -5.85 5.92 -8.65
C GLY A 15 -5.36 4.52 -9.04
N VAL A 16 -4.28 4.01 -8.46
CA VAL A 16 -3.78 2.64 -8.76
C VAL A 16 -4.69 1.55 -8.20
N ALA A 17 -5.36 1.83 -7.08
CA ALA A 17 -6.20 0.88 -6.37
C ALA A 17 -7.52 1.54 -5.93
N ARG A 18 -8.54 0.70 -5.70
CA ARG A 18 -9.87 1.10 -5.25
C ARG A 18 -10.41 0.07 -4.27
N LEU A 19 -10.76 0.54 -3.07
CA LEU A 19 -11.37 -0.25 -2.02
C LEU A 19 -12.88 -0.32 -2.20
N VAL A 20 -13.45 -1.51 -2.03
CA VAL A 20 -14.90 -1.78 -2.06
C VAL A 20 -15.22 -2.77 -0.94
N VAL A 21 -16.39 -2.64 -0.31
CA VAL A 21 -16.89 -3.64 0.63
C VAL A 21 -17.87 -4.55 -0.10
N GLU A 22 -17.56 -5.84 -0.19
CA GLU A 22 -18.39 -6.85 -0.84
C GLU A 22 -18.54 -8.04 0.10
N GLU A 23 -19.77 -8.54 0.26
CA GLU A 23 -20.06 -9.75 1.05
C GLU A 23 -19.49 -9.78 2.48
N GLY A 24 -19.26 -8.61 3.09
CA GLY A 24 -18.70 -8.50 4.44
C GLY A 24 -17.18 -8.60 4.49
N LYS A 25 -16.49 -8.38 3.37
CA LYS A 25 -15.03 -8.28 3.25
C LYS A 25 -14.62 -6.96 2.60
N ALA A 26 -13.40 -6.55 2.88
CA ALA A 26 -12.78 -5.39 2.25
C ALA A 26 -11.96 -5.85 1.03
N ILE A 27 -12.47 -5.56 -0.17
CA ILE A 27 -11.87 -5.98 -1.44
C ILE A 27 -11.13 -4.80 -2.07
N LEU A 28 -9.83 -4.98 -2.30
CA LEU A 28 -8.98 -3.97 -2.93
C LEU A 28 -8.65 -4.38 -4.37
N TYR A 29 -9.29 -3.72 -5.32
CA TYR A 29 -8.94 -3.84 -6.74
C TYR A 29 -7.76 -2.93 -7.06
N HIS A 30 -6.84 -3.39 -7.90
CA HIS A 30 -5.75 -2.57 -8.43
C HIS A 30 -5.47 -2.89 -9.90
N CYS A 31 -4.67 -2.05 -10.53
CA CYS A 31 -4.36 -2.14 -11.97
C CYS A 31 -2.87 -2.34 -12.27
N ILE A 32 -2.05 -2.70 -11.28
CA ILE A 32 -0.59 -2.79 -11.45
C ILE A 32 -0.18 -3.95 -12.36
N GLU A 33 -0.91 -5.07 -12.29
CA GLU A 33 -0.68 -6.28 -13.08
C GLU A 33 -1.56 -6.34 -14.33
N ASN A 34 -2.37 -5.31 -14.59
CA ASN A 34 -3.24 -5.30 -15.76
C ASN A 34 -2.39 -5.31 -17.04
N SER A 35 -2.72 -6.26 -17.91
CA SER A 35 -2.16 -6.30 -19.25
C SER A 35 -2.59 -5.05 -20.05
N ARG A 36 -1.83 -4.74 -21.10
CA ARG A 36 -2.17 -3.66 -22.05
C ARG A 36 -3.25 -4.08 -23.06
N VAL A 37 -3.66 -5.35 -23.04
CA VAL A 37 -4.73 -5.91 -23.84
C VAL A 37 -5.98 -6.02 -22.97
N PHE A 38 -7.10 -5.57 -23.52
CA PHE A 38 -8.36 -5.54 -22.78
C PHE A 38 -8.79 -6.94 -22.32
N HIS A 39 -8.95 -7.12 -21.01
CA HIS A 39 -9.40 -8.35 -20.35
C HIS A 39 -8.57 -9.61 -20.67
N GLU A 40 -7.28 -9.45 -20.98
CA GLU A 40 -6.41 -10.61 -21.23
C GLU A 40 -6.17 -11.43 -19.97
N THR A 41 -5.98 -10.77 -18.82
CA THR A 41 -5.80 -11.41 -17.52
C THR A 41 -7.05 -11.27 -16.65
N PRO A 42 -7.45 -12.31 -15.90
CA PRO A 42 -8.45 -12.19 -14.86
C PRO A 42 -8.07 -11.16 -13.80
N LEU A 43 -9.07 -10.60 -13.13
CA LEU A 43 -8.83 -9.75 -11.95
C LEU A 43 -8.28 -10.59 -10.80
N SER A 44 -7.33 -10.03 -10.05
CA SER A 44 -6.75 -10.63 -8.85
C SER A 44 -6.78 -9.60 -7.72
N PRO A 45 -7.95 -9.31 -7.12
CA PRO A 45 -8.04 -8.36 -6.02
C PRO A 45 -7.44 -8.95 -4.73
N LEU A 46 -7.01 -8.08 -3.84
CA LEU A 46 -6.64 -8.44 -2.47
C LEU A 46 -7.89 -8.43 -1.57
N GLU A 47 -8.01 -9.41 -0.69
CA GLU A 47 -9.10 -9.53 0.29
C GLU A 47 -8.56 -9.27 1.69
N PHE A 48 -9.27 -8.45 2.45
CA PHE A 48 -8.97 -8.06 3.83
C PHE A 48 -10.20 -8.17 4.72
N GLU A 49 -9.99 -8.17 6.03
CA GLU A 49 -11.08 -8.07 7.00
C GLU A 49 -11.65 -6.65 7.04
N LEU A 50 -12.85 -6.48 7.58
CA LEU A 50 -13.53 -5.17 7.58
C LEU A 50 -12.87 -4.13 8.49
N ASP A 51 -12.19 -4.58 9.54
CA ASP A 51 -11.40 -3.77 10.46
C ASP A 51 -10.13 -3.21 9.82
N ASP A 52 -9.58 -3.86 8.80
CA ASP A 52 -8.46 -3.35 7.99
C ASP A 52 -8.86 -2.16 7.09
N ALA A 53 -10.14 -2.08 6.69
CA ALA A 53 -10.65 -1.14 5.69
C ALA A 53 -10.30 0.33 5.97
N PRO A 54 -10.40 0.88 7.20
CA PRO A 54 -10.02 2.26 7.49
C PRO A 54 -8.54 2.54 7.22
N SER A 55 -7.64 1.59 7.51
CA SER A 55 -6.21 1.73 7.22
C SER A 55 -5.95 1.76 5.71
N ILE A 56 -6.63 0.91 4.96
CA ILE A 56 -6.50 0.85 3.50
C ILE A 56 -7.07 2.11 2.85
N GLU A 57 -8.23 2.60 3.31
CA GLU A 57 -8.85 3.83 2.82
C GLU A 57 -7.95 5.04 3.06
N LEU A 58 -7.28 5.12 4.23
CA LEU A 58 -6.30 6.17 4.52
C LEU A 58 -5.17 6.17 3.48
N LEU A 59 -4.63 5.00 3.13
CA LEU A 59 -3.56 4.88 2.15
C LEU A 59 -4.03 5.26 0.75
N VAL A 60 -5.18 4.75 0.31
CA VAL A 60 -5.74 5.00 -1.03
C VAL A 60 -6.13 6.46 -1.22
N SER A 61 -6.60 7.13 -0.17
CA SER A 61 -6.97 8.56 -0.18
C SER A 61 -5.79 9.51 -0.02
N THR A 62 -4.61 9.02 0.39
CA THR A 62 -3.44 9.85 0.58
C THR A 62 -2.71 10.11 -0.73
N GLU A 63 -2.60 11.39 -1.09
CA GLU A 63 -1.94 11.83 -2.32
C GLU A 63 -0.52 12.36 -2.07
N ALA A 64 0.34 12.17 -3.07
CA ALA A 64 1.67 12.78 -3.08
C ALA A 64 1.58 14.31 -2.93
N PRO A 65 2.49 14.95 -2.16
CA PRO A 65 3.79 14.44 -1.70
C PRO A 65 3.78 13.78 -0.32
N HIS A 66 2.61 13.50 0.27
CA HIS A 66 2.51 13.01 1.64
C HIS A 66 2.93 11.54 1.76
N TRP A 67 3.49 11.22 2.93
CA TRP A 67 3.87 9.88 3.34
C TRP A 67 3.27 9.62 4.71
N ILE A 68 2.84 8.39 4.96
CA ILE A 68 2.25 7.97 6.23
C ILE A 68 3.21 6.99 6.89
N GLN A 69 3.43 7.10 8.20
CA GLN A 69 4.13 6.04 8.92
C GLN A 69 3.19 4.86 9.14
N VAL A 70 3.69 3.63 9.01
CA VAL A 70 2.89 2.42 9.27
C VAL A 70 2.22 2.46 10.66
N HIS A 71 2.88 3.04 11.66
CA HIS A 71 2.32 3.26 12.99
C HIS A 71 1.01 4.07 13.00
N ASP A 72 0.86 5.01 12.07
CA ASP A 72 -0.27 5.96 12.00
C ASP A 72 -1.47 5.39 11.24
N LEU A 73 -1.39 4.16 10.73
CA LEU A 73 -2.53 3.49 10.11
C LEU A 73 -3.68 3.30 11.10
N MET A 74 -4.92 3.41 10.62
CA MET A 74 -6.14 3.30 11.42
C MET A 74 -6.51 1.84 11.68
N HIS A 75 -5.75 1.19 12.56
CA HIS A 75 -6.01 -0.17 13.07
C HIS A 75 -5.71 -0.26 14.57
N ASP A 76 -6.28 -1.24 15.24
CA ASP A 76 -6.17 -1.41 16.70
C ASP A 76 -4.81 -1.98 17.12
N THR A 77 -4.25 -2.93 16.36
CA THR A 77 -2.98 -3.59 16.69
C THR A 77 -1.83 -3.10 15.79
N PRO A 78 -0.61 -2.92 16.32
CA PRO A 78 0.57 -2.62 15.51
C PRO A 78 0.90 -3.71 14.48
N GLU A 79 0.62 -4.97 14.81
CA GLU A 79 0.88 -6.13 13.95
C GLU A 79 0.05 -6.05 12.66
N ASP A 80 -1.25 -5.80 12.78
CA ASP A 80 -2.15 -5.68 11.62
C ASP A 80 -1.74 -4.50 10.74
N LYS A 81 -1.34 -3.36 11.33
CA LYS A 81 -0.82 -2.21 10.54
C LYS A 81 0.37 -2.62 9.68
N ILE A 82 1.29 -3.41 10.23
CA ILE A 82 2.45 -3.92 9.49
C ILE A 82 2.00 -4.90 8.42
N GLU A 83 1.08 -5.82 8.73
CA GLU A 83 0.60 -6.84 7.79
C GLU A 83 -0.16 -6.24 6.60
N ILE A 84 -1.02 -5.25 6.83
CA ILE A 84 -1.69 -4.48 5.77
C ILE A 84 -0.63 -3.83 4.88
N ALA A 85 0.28 -3.05 5.46
CA ALA A 85 1.31 -2.36 4.68
C ALA A 85 2.23 -3.34 3.93
N GLN A 86 2.57 -4.46 4.55
CA GLN A 86 3.41 -5.50 3.97
C GLN A 86 2.72 -6.17 2.78
N SER A 87 1.43 -6.50 2.90
CA SER A 87 0.65 -7.12 1.83
C SER A 87 0.56 -6.21 0.60
N LEU A 88 0.28 -4.92 0.80
CA LEU A 88 0.25 -3.93 -0.28
C LEU A 88 1.63 -3.68 -0.92
N TYR A 89 2.70 -3.78 -0.12
CA TYR A 89 4.07 -3.65 -0.61
C TYR A 89 4.52 -4.86 -1.42
N ASP A 90 4.21 -6.06 -0.96
CA ASP A 90 4.55 -7.30 -1.66
C ASP A 90 3.76 -7.44 -2.97
N GLU A 91 2.52 -6.91 -3.03
CA GLU A 91 1.73 -6.75 -4.26
C GLU A 91 2.28 -5.65 -5.21
N GLY A 92 3.22 -4.83 -4.74
CA GLY A 92 3.83 -3.76 -5.55
C GLY A 92 2.95 -2.54 -5.77
N ILE A 93 1.87 -2.37 -5.00
CA ILE A 93 0.99 -1.19 -5.06
C ILE A 93 1.32 -0.12 -4.01
N LEU A 94 2.22 -0.43 -3.07
CA LEU A 94 2.74 0.48 -2.06
C LEU A 94 4.22 0.80 -2.29
N ASP A 95 4.58 2.08 -2.16
CA ASP A 95 5.96 2.58 -2.19
C ASP A 95 6.46 2.84 -0.76
N VAL A 96 7.75 2.70 -0.54
CA VAL A 96 8.40 2.87 0.78
C VAL A 96 9.54 3.86 0.64
N LEU A 97 9.56 4.89 1.49
CA LEU A 97 10.64 5.84 1.53
C LEU A 97 11.81 5.27 2.34
N TRP A 98 12.81 4.76 1.63
CA TRP A 98 14.08 4.34 2.23
C TRP A 98 14.97 5.54 2.45
N THR A 99 15.23 5.90 3.70
CA THR A 99 16.15 6.99 4.06
C THR A 99 17.62 6.54 4.05
N ASP A 100 17.99 5.68 3.11
CA ASP A 100 19.40 5.35 2.86
C ASP A 100 19.91 6.21 1.71
N GLU A 101 20.35 7.43 2.03
CA GLU A 101 21.30 8.10 1.15
C GLU A 101 22.69 7.46 1.35
N PRO A 102 23.27 6.74 0.38
CA PRO A 102 24.72 6.66 0.34
C PRO A 102 25.22 8.10 0.15
N LYS A 103 25.88 8.65 1.17
CA LYS A 103 26.60 9.93 1.09
C LYS A 103 27.34 9.98 -0.24
N ARG A 104 26.84 10.74 -1.22
CA ARG A 104 27.54 10.97 -2.48
C ARG A 104 28.90 11.55 -2.10
N LYS A 105 29.98 10.74 -2.16
CA LYS A 105 31.34 11.23 -2.04
C LYS A 105 31.49 12.31 -3.11
N LYS A 106 31.55 13.58 -2.70
CA LYS A 106 31.94 14.68 -3.59
C LYS A 106 33.31 14.30 -4.15
N ARG A 107 33.35 13.91 -5.42
CA ARG A 107 34.59 13.80 -6.17
C ARG A 107 35.15 15.22 -6.24
N ARG A 108 36.25 15.45 -5.52
CA ARG A 108 37.12 16.61 -5.72
C ARG A 108 37.82 16.49 -7.06
#